data_AF-A0A2I0L3B5-F1
#
_entry.id   AF-A0A2I0L3B5-F1
#
_cell.length_a   1.000
_cell.length_b   1.000
_cell.length_c   1.000
_cell.angle_alpha   90.00
_cell.angle_beta   90.00
_cell.angle_gamma   90.00
#
_symmetry.space_group_name_H-M   'P 1'
#
loop_
_entity.id
_entity.type
_entity.pdbx_description
1 polymer ?
#
loop_
_entity_poly.entity_id
_entity_poly.type
_entity_poly.pdbx_seq_one_letter_code
_entity_poly.pdbx_strand_id
1 'polypeptide(L)'
;MEQPIPPYLFAFAVGELGFREVGPRTRVYAEAAGPVLDAAAAEFAGTEDMIQQGEKLFGPYDWERFDLLVLPPSFPYGGMENPRMVFLTPTVIKGDASGAQVVAHELAHSWTGNLITNTTNEHFWLNEEGVDPDDVYSQVPYEKGFQFLWRIEREIGRPAFDDFLKKYIATFKFKSIDTDTFLQFLKANVPGIETKIDLELWTEGHGIPPDAYEPIVSLANEFKAGRMPRDDEVVDWCGQEWELYLENLPKSIEASQILALDARYRLDYEVKVAFLQLAISSRCRDYYGEVEKTLKEVGRMKYLRPLYKALVQGAGKDEEKVFAKRVFAEARECYHPIAQGVVESIFSKHM
;
A
#
# COMPACT_ATOMS: atom_id res chain seq x y z
N MET A 1 27.90 1.45 -2.84
CA MET A 1 26.95 0.54 -3.50
C MET A 1 27.71 -0.12 -4.65
N GLU A 2 27.97 -1.42 -4.56
CA GLU A 2 28.69 -2.18 -5.62
C GLU A 2 27.71 -2.95 -6.52
N GLN A 3 26.52 -3.25 -6.01
CA GLN A 3 25.42 -3.88 -6.74
C GLN A 3 24.85 -2.90 -7.79
N PRO A 4 24.62 -3.34 -9.04
CA PRO A 4 23.98 -2.50 -10.06
C PRO A 4 22.52 -2.27 -9.69
N ILE A 5 22.08 -1.01 -9.72
CA ILE A 5 20.69 -0.62 -9.42
C ILE A 5 20.17 0.36 -10.47
N PRO A 6 18.87 0.31 -10.82
CA PRO A 6 18.23 1.36 -11.61
C PRO A 6 18.27 2.71 -10.86
N PRO A 7 18.35 3.86 -11.58
CA PRO A 7 18.53 5.16 -10.94
C PRO A 7 17.43 5.59 -9.96
N TYR A 8 16.18 5.11 -10.14
CA TYR A 8 15.06 5.46 -9.25
C TYR A 8 15.28 4.97 -7.80
N LEU A 9 16.15 3.98 -7.61
CA LEU A 9 16.49 3.43 -6.30
C LEU A 9 17.58 4.23 -5.57
N PHE A 10 18.20 5.21 -6.23
CA PHE A 10 19.11 6.12 -5.55
C PHE A 10 18.34 6.98 -4.55
N ALA A 11 18.74 6.90 -3.28
CA ALA A 11 18.18 7.73 -2.23
C ALA A 11 19.28 8.37 -1.38
N PHE A 12 18.95 9.52 -0.80
CA PHE A 12 19.76 10.17 0.21
C PHE A 12 18.85 10.85 1.22
N ALA A 13 19.26 10.86 2.48
CA ALA A 13 18.62 11.61 3.54
C ALA A 13 19.69 12.26 4.42
N VAL A 14 19.43 13.48 4.86
CA VAL A 14 20.31 14.23 5.77
C VAL A 14 19.43 14.88 6.83
N GLY A 15 19.82 14.72 8.10
CA GLY A 15 19.11 15.26 9.24
C GLY A 15 19.80 14.85 10.55
N GLU A 16 19.20 15.22 11.67
CA GLU A 16 19.63 14.77 12.99
C GLU A 16 19.10 13.35 13.26
N LEU A 17 19.83 12.35 12.75
CA LEU A 17 19.39 10.96 12.77
C LEU A 17 20.07 10.17 13.90
N GLY A 18 19.26 9.51 14.73
CA GLY A 18 19.69 8.47 15.66
C GLY A 18 19.42 7.08 15.10
N PHE A 19 19.95 6.03 15.73
CA PHE A 19 19.65 4.65 15.35
C PHE A 19 19.47 3.68 16.53
N ARG A 20 18.83 2.55 16.25
CA ARG A 20 18.75 1.34 17.09
C ARG A 20 19.06 0.12 16.24
N GLU A 21 19.76 -0.85 16.81
CA GLU A 21 19.89 -2.18 16.20
C GLU A 21 18.62 -2.98 16.53
N VAL A 22 17.99 -3.57 15.52
CA VAL A 22 16.79 -4.44 15.70
C VAL A 22 17.02 -5.85 15.16
N GLY A 23 18.21 -6.12 14.63
CA GLY A 23 18.61 -7.44 14.14
C GLY A 23 20.11 -7.49 13.81
N PRO A 24 20.63 -8.66 13.38
CA PRO A 24 22.05 -8.82 13.06
C PRO A 24 22.49 -8.00 11.83
N ARG A 25 21.54 -7.60 10.98
CA ARG A 25 21.78 -6.87 9.72
C ARG A 25 20.77 -5.75 9.46
N THR A 26 20.09 -5.28 10.50
CA THR A 26 19.02 -4.27 10.42
C THR A 26 19.14 -3.26 11.54
N ARG A 27 19.26 -1.99 11.14
CA ARG A 27 19.07 -0.82 11.98
C ARG A 27 17.78 -0.11 11.62
N VAL A 28 17.18 0.50 12.62
CA VAL A 28 16.15 1.52 12.43
C VAL A 28 16.78 2.88 12.71
N TYR A 29 16.57 3.81 11.79
CA TYR A 29 16.94 5.22 11.87
C TYR A 29 15.68 6.08 11.96
N ALA A 30 15.74 7.16 12.73
CA ALA A 30 14.70 8.19 12.83
C ALA A 30 15.31 9.48 13.40
N GLU A 31 14.49 10.52 13.60
CA GLU A 31 14.91 11.71 14.34
C GLU A 31 15.46 11.35 15.72
N ALA A 32 16.60 11.96 16.09
CA ALA A 32 17.35 11.58 17.29
C ALA A 32 16.63 11.82 18.62
N ALA A 33 15.54 12.61 18.63
CA ALA A 33 14.82 13.06 19.81
C ALA A 33 14.19 11.95 20.68
N GLY A 34 14.17 10.69 20.23
CA GLY A 34 13.96 9.50 21.09
C GLY A 34 12.62 8.76 20.88
N PRO A 35 11.45 9.38 21.09
CA PRO A 35 10.16 8.66 21.09
C PRO A 35 9.86 7.90 19.79
N VAL A 36 10.06 8.55 18.64
CA VAL A 36 9.81 7.90 17.33
C VAL A 36 10.81 6.79 17.08
N LEU A 37 12.08 6.99 17.44
CA LEU A 37 13.14 6.00 17.25
C LEU A 37 12.90 4.74 18.11
N ASP A 38 12.52 4.91 19.38
CA ASP A 38 12.24 3.79 20.28
C ASP A 38 10.94 3.07 19.89
N ALA A 39 9.90 3.81 19.49
CA ALA A 39 8.65 3.22 18.99
C ALA A 39 8.88 2.44 17.69
N ALA A 40 9.65 2.99 16.74
CA ALA A 40 9.99 2.30 15.50
C ALA A 40 10.85 1.06 15.74
N ALA A 41 11.79 1.12 16.70
CA ALA A 41 12.59 -0.04 17.07
C ALA A 41 11.75 -1.17 17.68
N ALA A 42 10.73 -0.83 18.48
CA ALA A 42 9.79 -1.80 19.02
C ALA A 42 8.88 -2.38 17.92
N GLU A 43 8.33 -1.53 17.05
CA GLU A 43 7.47 -1.93 15.93
C GLU A 43 8.17 -2.92 14.98
N PHE A 44 9.45 -2.68 14.68
CA PHE A 44 10.20 -3.41 13.66
C PHE A 44 11.20 -4.42 14.23
N ALA A 45 11.03 -4.84 15.49
CA ALA A 45 11.90 -5.83 16.12
C ALA A 45 11.89 -7.20 15.41
N GLY A 46 10.81 -7.53 14.68
CA GLY A 46 10.64 -8.79 13.95
C GLY A 46 11.27 -8.83 12.54
N THR A 47 11.99 -7.79 12.11
CA THR A 47 12.46 -7.70 10.72
C THR A 47 13.41 -8.83 10.32
N GLU A 48 14.28 -9.31 11.20
CA GLU A 48 15.20 -10.42 10.85
C GLU A 48 14.44 -11.71 10.52
N ASP A 49 13.36 -12.01 11.24
CA ASP A 49 12.53 -13.19 10.95
C ASP A 49 11.93 -13.07 9.55
N MET A 50 11.49 -11.87 9.15
CA MET A 50 10.97 -11.62 7.81
C MET A 50 12.05 -11.86 6.75
N ILE A 51 13.28 -11.38 6.96
CA ILE A 51 14.39 -11.60 6.02
C ILE A 51 14.67 -13.10 5.88
N GLN A 52 14.71 -13.85 6.98
CA GLN A 52 14.92 -15.30 6.93
C GLN A 52 13.80 -16.05 6.20
N GLN A 53 12.54 -15.62 6.35
CA GLN A 53 11.44 -16.20 5.57
C GLN A 53 11.56 -15.84 4.09
N GLY A 54 11.88 -14.58 3.77
CA GLY A 54 12.17 -14.15 2.41
C GLY A 54 13.29 -14.98 1.77
N GLU A 55 14.39 -15.23 2.49
CA GLU A 55 15.50 -16.04 1.99
C GLU A 55 15.12 -17.49 1.69
N LYS A 56 14.23 -18.09 2.51
CA LYS A 56 13.73 -19.45 2.28
C LYS A 56 12.83 -19.53 1.03
N LEU A 57 12.04 -18.49 0.80
CA LEU A 57 11.08 -18.42 -0.30
C LEU A 57 11.74 -18.02 -1.62
N PHE A 58 12.61 -17.03 -1.60
CA PHE A 58 13.05 -16.29 -2.78
C PHE A 58 14.55 -16.44 -3.09
N GLY A 59 15.32 -17.04 -2.18
CA GLY A 59 16.77 -17.19 -2.29
C GLY A 59 17.55 -16.11 -1.52
N PRO A 60 18.88 -16.12 -1.56
CA PRO A 60 19.73 -15.28 -0.69
C PRO A 60 19.40 -13.79 -0.76
N TYR A 61 19.62 -13.08 0.35
CA TYR A 61 19.53 -11.61 0.40
C TYR A 61 20.86 -10.97 -0.03
N ASP A 62 20.87 -10.29 -1.18
CA ASP A 62 22.11 -9.85 -1.86
C ASP A 62 22.62 -8.43 -1.49
N TRP A 63 21.96 -7.76 -0.54
CA TRP A 63 22.21 -6.34 -0.28
C TRP A 63 23.03 -6.07 1.00
N GLU A 64 23.58 -7.09 1.64
CA GLU A 64 24.38 -7.03 2.88
C GLU A 64 23.59 -6.63 4.14
N ARG A 65 22.93 -5.46 4.13
CA ARG A 65 22.10 -4.91 5.21
C ARG A 65 20.72 -4.56 4.69
N PHE A 66 19.73 -4.64 5.58
CA PHE A 66 18.38 -4.16 5.36
C PHE A 66 18.05 -3.18 6.47
N ASP A 67 18.43 -1.91 6.33
CA ASP A 67 18.14 -0.88 7.31
C ASP A 67 16.83 -0.14 6.96
N LEU A 68 16.18 0.44 7.97
CA LEU A 68 14.92 1.18 7.86
C LEU A 68 15.14 2.63 8.30
N LEU A 69 14.63 3.60 7.55
CA LEU A 69 14.62 5.01 7.91
C LEU A 69 13.18 5.52 8.01
N VAL A 70 12.74 5.84 9.23
CA VAL A 70 11.46 6.51 9.45
C VAL A 70 11.64 8.00 9.16
N LEU A 71 10.96 8.47 8.12
CA LEU A 71 10.98 9.85 7.68
C LEU A 71 9.98 10.72 8.47
N PRO A 72 10.02 12.07 8.29
CA PRO A 72 8.99 12.95 8.82
C PRO A 72 7.58 12.63 8.26
N PRO A 73 6.50 13.06 8.94
CA PRO A 73 5.11 12.82 8.51
C PRO A 73 4.75 13.33 7.12
N SER A 74 5.56 14.20 6.52
CA SER A 74 5.38 14.73 5.16
C SER A 74 5.69 13.71 4.06
N PHE A 75 6.31 12.56 4.38
CA PHE A 75 6.63 11.53 3.39
C PHE A 75 5.36 11.05 2.67
N PRO A 76 5.30 11.10 1.32
CA PRO A 76 4.05 10.92 0.59
C PRO A 76 3.64 9.45 0.39
N TYR A 77 4.51 8.49 0.66
CA TYR A 77 4.26 7.06 0.44
C TYR A 77 4.15 6.27 1.76
N GLY A 78 3.86 4.96 1.64
CA GLY A 78 3.95 4.03 2.78
C GLY A 78 5.40 3.67 3.08
N GLY A 79 6.13 3.25 2.05
CA GLY A 79 7.56 3.07 2.06
C GLY A 79 8.17 3.35 0.69
N MET A 80 9.48 3.19 0.59
CA MET A 80 10.24 3.15 -0.66
C MET A 80 11.39 2.16 -0.49
N GLU A 81 11.54 1.26 -1.44
CA GLU A 81 12.39 0.07 -1.37
C GLU A 81 13.88 0.34 -1.60
N ASN A 82 14.37 1.54 -1.26
CA ASN A 82 15.74 1.94 -1.55
C ASN A 82 16.73 0.90 -0.99
N PRO A 83 17.59 0.28 -1.83
CA PRO A 83 18.39 -0.86 -1.41
C PRO A 83 19.26 -0.51 -0.22
N ARG A 84 19.23 -1.37 0.80
CA ARG A 84 19.92 -1.23 2.08
C ARG A 84 19.34 -0.20 3.05
N MET A 85 18.43 0.66 2.62
CA MET A 85 17.88 1.75 3.43
C MET A 85 16.44 2.06 3.03
N VAL A 86 15.51 1.21 3.43
CA VAL A 86 14.09 1.40 3.16
C VAL A 86 13.59 2.67 3.84
N PHE A 87 12.95 3.56 3.09
CA PHE A 87 12.30 4.73 3.68
C PHE A 87 10.89 4.36 4.09
N LEU A 88 10.44 4.82 5.26
CA LEU A 88 9.12 4.52 5.82
C LEU A 88 8.44 5.80 6.31
N THR A 89 7.12 5.86 6.16
CA THR A 89 6.28 6.86 6.82
C THR A 89 6.16 6.55 8.33
N PRO A 90 6.05 7.56 9.21
CA PRO A 90 5.77 7.30 10.62
C PRO A 90 4.36 6.75 10.85
N THR A 91 3.47 6.83 9.85
CA THR A 91 2.09 6.29 9.94
C THR A 91 2.02 4.76 10.01
N VAL A 92 3.15 4.06 9.77
CA VAL A 92 3.27 2.60 9.96
C VAL A 92 3.75 2.20 11.36
N ILE A 93 4.00 3.15 12.26
CA ILE A 93 4.28 2.82 13.67
C ILE A 93 2.93 2.77 14.39
N LYS A 94 2.44 1.56 14.68
CA LYS A 94 1.10 1.30 15.24
C LYS A 94 1.13 0.99 16.73
N GLY A 95 2.22 0.42 17.22
CA GLY A 95 2.46 0.01 18.60
C GLY A 95 2.17 -1.46 18.88
N ASP A 96 1.67 -2.22 17.90
CA ASP A 96 1.30 -3.63 18.02
C ASP A 96 1.97 -4.53 16.96
N ALA A 97 2.93 -3.98 16.20
CA ALA A 97 3.66 -4.62 15.10
C ALA A 97 2.86 -4.88 13.81
N SER A 98 1.58 -4.49 13.72
CA SER A 98 0.79 -4.66 12.49
C SER A 98 1.37 -3.85 11.31
N GLY A 99 2.03 -2.73 11.61
CA GLY A 99 2.68 -1.89 10.62
C GLY A 99 3.87 -2.54 9.91
N ALA A 100 4.43 -3.60 10.49
CA ALA A 100 5.53 -4.36 9.91
C ALA A 100 5.15 -5.07 8.60
N GLN A 101 3.85 -5.17 8.24
CA GLN A 101 3.43 -5.61 6.90
C GLN A 101 4.04 -4.74 5.79
N VAL A 102 4.20 -3.43 6.02
CA VAL A 102 4.82 -2.53 5.05
C VAL A 102 6.30 -2.88 4.94
N VAL A 103 6.98 -3.13 6.05
CA VAL A 103 8.38 -3.60 6.03
C VAL A 103 8.53 -4.92 5.25
N ALA A 104 7.57 -5.84 5.38
CA ALA A 104 7.56 -7.07 4.60
C ALA A 104 7.39 -6.82 3.09
N HIS A 105 6.56 -5.84 2.70
CA HIS A 105 6.41 -5.39 1.31
C HIS A 105 7.72 -4.80 0.78
N GLU A 106 8.32 -3.85 1.49
CA GLU A 106 9.60 -3.22 1.11
C GLU A 106 10.76 -4.24 1.06
N LEU A 107 10.70 -5.25 1.93
CA LEU A 107 11.64 -6.36 1.90
C LEU A 107 11.46 -7.23 0.66
N ALA A 108 10.22 -7.53 0.25
CA ALA A 108 9.96 -8.32 -0.97
C ALA A 108 10.55 -7.65 -2.21
N HIS A 109 10.56 -6.32 -2.29
CA HIS A 109 11.22 -5.59 -3.36
C HIS A 109 12.72 -5.85 -3.49
N SER A 110 13.37 -6.33 -2.42
CA SER A 110 14.75 -6.77 -2.47
C SER A 110 14.99 -7.93 -3.45
N TRP A 111 13.93 -8.66 -3.86
CA TRP A 111 13.96 -9.65 -4.95
C TRP A 111 13.18 -9.19 -6.19
N THR A 112 11.97 -8.67 -6.02
CA THR A 112 11.05 -8.28 -7.11
C THR A 112 10.89 -6.76 -7.14
N GLY A 113 11.68 -6.08 -7.97
CA GLY A 113 11.90 -4.63 -7.87
C GLY A 113 13.38 -4.31 -8.09
N ASN A 114 14.17 -4.66 -7.08
CA ASN A 114 15.57 -4.29 -6.98
C ASN A 114 16.52 -5.27 -7.69
N LEU A 115 16.28 -6.59 -7.56
CA LEU A 115 17.06 -7.58 -8.33
C LEU A 115 16.49 -7.75 -9.73
N ILE A 116 15.18 -7.79 -9.89
CA ILE A 116 14.52 -7.87 -11.18
C ILE A 116 13.70 -6.60 -11.33
N THR A 117 14.06 -5.78 -12.32
CA THR A 117 13.42 -4.47 -12.53
C THR A 117 12.55 -4.48 -13.78
N ASN A 118 11.48 -3.71 -13.85
CA ASN A 118 10.75 -3.48 -15.08
C ASN A 118 11.60 -2.65 -16.06
N THR A 119 11.58 -2.98 -17.36
CA THR A 119 12.32 -2.25 -18.40
C THR A 119 11.79 -0.83 -18.61
N THR A 120 10.47 -0.70 -18.53
CA THR A 120 9.74 0.57 -18.59
C THR A 120 8.64 0.54 -17.56
N ASN A 121 8.14 1.72 -17.24
CA ASN A 121 7.03 1.85 -16.31
C ASN A 121 5.71 1.28 -16.88
N GLU A 122 5.63 0.80 -18.13
CA GLU A 122 4.45 0.11 -18.66
C GLU A 122 4.35 -1.33 -18.13
N HIS A 123 5.48 -1.97 -17.83
CA HIS A 123 5.55 -3.35 -17.29
C HIS A 123 5.49 -3.36 -15.77
N PHE A 124 4.71 -2.43 -15.25
CA PHE A 124 4.80 -1.99 -13.90
C PHE A 124 4.47 -3.08 -12.86
N TRP A 125 3.49 -3.88 -13.24
CA TRP A 125 2.94 -4.94 -12.43
C TRP A 125 3.96 -6.05 -12.07
N LEU A 126 5.13 -6.05 -12.71
CA LEU A 126 6.25 -6.95 -12.39
C LEU A 126 7.06 -6.50 -11.15
N ASN A 127 6.95 -5.22 -10.77
CA ASN A 127 7.83 -4.54 -9.82
C ASN A 127 7.11 -3.94 -8.61
N GLU A 128 6.16 -3.05 -8.90
CA GLU A 128 5.35 -2.22 -8.00
C GLU A 128 5.80 -0.74 -7.53
N GLU A 129 6.46 0.17 -8.32
CA GLU A 129 6.00 1.58 -8.75
C GLU A 129 6.03 2.01 -10.31
N GLY A 130 4.99 2.73 -10.86
CA GLY A 130 4.55 2.78 -12.31
C GLY A 130 4.73 4.06 -13.17
N VAL A 131 4.04 4.20 -14.34
CA VAL A 131 4.25 5.33 -15.32
C VAL A 131 3.68 6.61 -14.75
N ASP A 132 4.50 7.67 -14.67
CA ASP A 132 4.28 8.87 -13.86
C ASP A 132 3.45 8.58 -12.58
N PRO A 133 4.12 8.19 -11.47
CA PRO A 133 3.44 7.75 -10.25
C PRO A 133 2.43 8.78 -9.72
N ASP A 134 2.53 10.05 -10.10
CA ASP A 134 1.65 11.08 -9.55
C ASP A 134 0.29 11.13 -10.23
N ASP A 135 0.20 10.73 -11.50
CA ASP A 135 -1.03 10.82 -12.31
C ASP A 135 -1.81 9.50 -12.45
N VAL A 136 -1.14 8.33 -12.41
CA VAL A 136 -1.78 7.01 -12.66
C VAL A 136 -1.70 6.05 -11.47
N TYR A 137 -1.04 6.41 -10.36
CA TYR A 137 -0.97 5.53 -9.18
C TYR A 137 -2.36 5.03 -8.76
N SER A 138 -2.49 3.71 -8.75
CA SER A 138 -3.70 3.00 -8.36
C SER A 138 -3.31 1.69 -7.69
N GLN A 139 -4.24 1.08 -6.98
CA GLN A 139 -4.05 -0.26 -6.40
C GLN A 139 -4.12 -1.37 -7.47
N VAL A 140 -4.46 -1.05 -8.73
CA VAL A 140 -4.67 -2.04 -9.79
C VAL A 140 -3.47 -2.97 -10.00
N PRO A 141 -2.23 -2.49 -10.19
CA PRO A 141 -1.12 -3.39 -10.49
C PRO A 141 -0.79 -4.26 -9.26
N TYR A 142 -0.77 -3.70 -8.05
CA TYR A 142 -0.66 -4.48 -6.80
C TYR A 142 -1.71 -5.60 -6.68
N GLU A 143 -3.01 -5.26 -6.76
CA GLU A 143 -4.09 -6.22 -6.49
C GLU A 143 -4.31 -7.18 -7.66
N LYS A 144 -4.34 -6.67 -8.89
CA LYS A 144 -4.52 -7.51 -10.09
C LYS A 144 -3.28 -8.39 -10.34
N GLY A 145 -2.08 -7.85 -10.12
CA GLY A 145 -0.81 -8.58 -10.21
C GLY A 145 -0.73 -9.69 -9.16
N PHE A 146 -1.06 -9.39 -7.89
CA PHE A 146 -1.16 -10.40 -6.84
C PHE A 146 -2.18 -11.48 -7.19
N GLN A 147 -3.39 -11.11 -7.60
CA GLN A 147 -4.45 -12.05 -7.97
C GLN A 147 -4.03 -12.92 -9.18
N PHE A 148 -3.27 -12.38 -10.12
CA PHE A 148 -2.73 -13.14 -11.25
C PHE A 148 -1.72 -14.19 -10.80
N LEU A 149 -0.74 -13.79 -9.99
CA LEU A 149 0.25 -14.70 -9.42
C LEU A 149 -0.41 -15.77 -8.55
N TRP A 150 -1.42 -15.40 -7.77
CA TRP A 150 -2.18 -16.34 -6.95
C TRP A 150 -3.05 -17.27 -7.79
N ARG A 151 -3.61 -16.80 -8.91
CA ARG A 151 -4.32 -17.64 -9.88
C ARG A 151 -3.39 -18.68 -10.51
N ILE A 152 -2.13 -18.31 -10.81
CA ILE A 152 -1.10 -19.25 -11.26
C ILE A 152 -0.80 -20.26 -10.14
N GLU A 153 -0.56 -19.80 -8.90
CA GLU A 153 -0.32 -20.68 -7.76
C GLU A 153 -1.45 -21.70 -7.56
N ARG A 154 -2.72 -21.27 -7.65
CA ARG A 154 -3.89 -22.14 -7.54
C ARG A 154 -3.95 -23.20 -8.65
N GLU A 155 -3.40 -22.91 -9.83
CA GLU A 155 -3.35 -23.87 -10.94
C GLU A 155 -2.27 -24.94 -10.72
N ILE A 156 -1.08 -24.52 -10.27
CA ILE A 156 0.10 -25.40 -10.27
C ILE A 156 0.47 -25.94 -8.89
N GLY A 157 -0.13 -25.39 -7.83
CA GLY A 157 0.14 -25.71 -6.44
C GLY A 157 1.36 -24.98 -5.88
N ARG A 158 1.33 -24.70 -4.57
CA ARG A 158 2.37 -23.95 -3.87
C ARG A 158 3.80 -24.47 -4.09
N PRO A 159 4.10 -25.78 -4.00
CA PRO A 159 5.47 -26.27 -4.20
C PRO A 159 6.02 -25.96 -5.61
N ALA A 160 5.21 -26.12 -6.65
CA ALA A 160 5.63 -25.83 -8.03
C ALA A 160 5.77 -24.32 -8.27
N PHE A 161 4.92 -23.51 -7.63
CA PHE A 161 4.99 -22.06 -7.70
C PHE A 161 6.24 -21.51 -6.99
N ASP A 162 6.58 -22.02 -5.81
CA ASP A 162 7.81 -21.64 -5.11
C ASP A 162 9.06 -21.98 -5.96
N ASP A 163 9.09 -23.15 -6.61
CA ASP A 163 10.17 -23.54 -7.52
C ASP A 163 10.24 -22.64 -8.76
N PHE A 164 9.08 -22.23 -9.30
CA PHE A 164 8.99 -21.27 -10.40
C PHE A 164 9.58 -19.91 -10.01
N LEU A 165 9.18 -19.37 -8.85
CA LEU A 165 9.67 -18.07 -8.35
C LEU A 165 11.20 -18.09 -8.12
N LYS A 166 11.74 -19.15 -7.53
CA LYS A 166 13.19 -19.30 -7.33
C LYS A 166 13.94 -19.31 -8.67
N LYS A 167 13.43 -20.02 -9.67
CA LYS A 167 14.02 -20.04 -11.02
C LYS A 167 13.92 -18.68 -11.70
N TYR A 168 12.78 -18.01 -11.57
CA TYR A 168 12.55 -16.67 -12.10
C TYR A 168 13.57 -15.67 -11.54
N ILE A 169 13.68 -15.60 -10.21
CA ILE A 169 14.66 -14.74 -9.52
C ILE A 169 16.08 -15.06 -9.95
N ALA A 170 16.48 -16.33 -9.93
CA ALA A 170 17.83 -16.73 -10.32
C ALA A 170 18.15 -16.39 -11.79
N THR A 171 17.16 -16.43 -12.68
CA THR A 171 17.33 -16.17 -14.12
C THR A 171 17.48 -14.69 -14.42
N PHE A 172 16.68 -13.85 -13.75
CA PHE A 172 16.57 -12.42 -14.05
C PHE A 172 17.26 -11.51 -13.03
N LYS A 173 17.97 -12.07 -12.05
CA LYS A 173 18.79 -11.33 -11.08
C LYS A 173 19.69 -10.30 -11.77
N PHE A 174 19.60 -9.06 -11.30
CA PHE A 174 20.23 -7.84 -11.84
C PHE A 174 19.93 -7.55 -13.31
N LYS A 175 18.72 -7.89 -13.77
CA LYS A 175 18.25 -7.57 -15.13
C LYS A 175 16.95 -6.79 -15.07
N SER A 176 16.69 -6.08 -16.16
CA SER A 176 15.37 -5.52 -16.43
C SER A 176 14.59 -6.41 -17.39
N ILE A 177 13.29 -6.62 -17.13
CA ILE A 177 12.40 -7.41 -18.00
C ILE A 177 11.09 -6.68 -18.30
N ASP A 178 10.42 -7.12 -19.37
CA ASP A 178 9.06 -6.70 -19.74
C ASP A 178 8.03 -7.83 -19.50
N THR A 179 6.75 -7.49 -19.67
CA THR A 179 5.61 -8.42 -19.55
C THR A 179 5.80 -9.63 -20.47
N ASP A 180 6.22 -9.41 -21.71
CA ASP A 180 6.39 -10.48 -22.69
C ASP A 180 7.48 -11.48 -22.27
N THR A 181 8.60 -10.98 -21.74
CA THR A 181 9.69 -11.79 -21.19
C THR A 181 9.19 -12.63 -20.01
N PHE A 182 8.41 -12.05 -19.09
CA PHE A 182 7.78 -12.80 -18.01
C PHE A 182 6.86 -13.90 -18.55
N LEU A 183 5.96 -13.57 -19.49
CA LEU A 183 4.99 -14.53 -20.04
C LEU A 183 5.68 -15.66 -20.83
N GLN A 184 6.75 -15.36 -21.55
CA GLN A 184 7.56 -16.38 -22.22
C GLN A 184 8.25 -17.30 -21.21
N PHE A 185 8.81 -16.73 -20.13
CA PHE A 185 9.41 -17.51 -19.06
C PHE A 185 8.39 -18.40 -18.34
N LEU A 186 7.18 -17.87 -18.08
CA LEU A 186 6.05 -18.59 -17.51
C LEU A 186 5.68 -19.80 -18.38
N LYS A 187 5.46 -19.61 -19.68
CA LYS A 187 5.11 -20.70 -20.61
C LYS A 187 6.21 -21.76 -20.71
N ALA A 188 7.48 -21.35 -20.68
CA ALA A 188 8.62 -22.26 -20.74
C ALA A 188 8.77 -23.14 -19.49
N ASN A 189 8.42 -22.61 -18.31
CA ASN A 189 8.58 -23.30 -17.02
C ASN A 189 7.30 -23.93 -16.49
N VAL A 190 6.14 -23.54 -17.04
CA VAL A 190 4.83 -24.08 -16.69
C VAL A 190 4.08 -24.41 -18.00
N PRO A 191 4.46 -25.49 -18.70
CA PRO A 191 3.90 -25.80 -20.02
C PRO A 191 2.38 -26.03 -19.97
N GLY A 192 1.65 -25.37 -20.86
CA GLY A 192 0.20 -25.51 -20.98
C GLY A 192 -0.61 -24.58 -20.08
N ILE A 193 0.04 -23.70 -19.31
CA ILE A 193 -0.63 -22.69 -18.47
C ILE A 193 -1.56 -21.77 -19.26
N GLU A 194 -1.20 -21.46 -20.51
CA GLU A 194 -1.98 -20.67 -21.45
C GLU A 194 -3.31 -21.33 -21.88
N THR A 195 -3.46 -22.63 -21.64
CA THR A 195 -4.73 -23.35 -21.87
C THR A 195 -5.65 -23.32 -20.65
N LYS A 196 -5.13 -22.87 -19.51
CA LYS A 196 -5.80 -22.86 -18.20
C LYS A 196 -6.15 -21.45 -17.73
N ILE A 197 -5.31 -20.49 -18.08
CA ILE A 197 -5.42 -19.09 -17.70
C ILE A 197 -5.36 -18.25 -18.96
N ASP A 198 -6.32 -17.35 -19.11
CA ASP A 198 -6.31 -16.35 -20.18
C ASP A 198 -5.29 -15.26 -19.86
N LEU A 199 -4.04 -15.49 -20.28
CA LEU A 199 -2.91 -14.61 -19.97
C LEU A 199 -3.11 -13.19 -20.51
N GLU A 200 -3.77 -13.04 -21.67
CA GLU A 200 -4.04 -11.74 -22.28
C GLU A 200 -5.10 -10.96 -21.48
N LEU A 201 -6.16 -11.64 -21.03
CA LEU A 201 -7.15 -11.03 -20.14
C LEU A 201 -6.52 -10.55 -18.81
N TRP A 202 -5.61 -11.35 -18.25
CA TRP A 202 -4.94 -11.02 -17.01
C TRP A 202 -3.93 -9.86 -17.15
N THR A 203 -3.17 -9.76 -18.24
CA THR A 203 -2.19 -8.67 -18.41
C THR A 203 -2.76 -7.43 -19.08
N GLU A 204 -3.53 -7.58 -20.16
CA GLU A 204 -4.01 -6.46 -21.00
C GLU A 204 -5.48 -6.10 -20.75
N GLY A 205 -6.27 -7.04 -20.22
CA GLY A 205 -7.70 -6.83 -19.97
C GLY A 205 -8.00 -5.77 -18.90
N HIS A 206 -9.16 -5.13 -19.03
CA HIS A 206 -9.65 -4.18 -18.02
C HIS A 206 -10.45 -4.87 -16.91
N GLY A 207 -10.30 -4.37 -15.67
CA GLY A 207 -11.01 -4.90 -14.49
C GLY A 207 -10.38 -6.16 -13.91
N ILE A 208 -11.02 -6.72 -12.88
CA ILE A 208 -10.62 -7.98 -12.25
C ILE A 208 -11.24 -9.15 -13.06
N PRO A 209 -10.44 -10.12 -13.54
CA PRO A 209 -10.95 -11.26 -14.28
C PRO A 209 -11.93 -12.12 -13.47
N PRO A 210 -12.94 -12.76 -14.10
CA PRO A 210 -13.97 -13.52 -13.39
C PRO A 210 -13.48 -14.72 -12.55
N ASP A 211 -12.25 -15.19 -12.79
CA ASP A 211 -11.63 -16.31 -12.07
C ASP A 211 -10.72 -15.87 -10.90
N ALA A 212 -10.68 -14.57 -10.60
CA ALA A 212 -10.15 -14.01 -9.35
C ALA A 212 -10.97 -14.46 -8.13
N TYR A 213 -10.38 -14.42 -6.93
CA TYR A 213 -11.04 -14.90 -5.71
C TYR A 213 -11.32 -13.73 -4.74
N GLU A 214 -12.59 -13.58 -4.34
CA GLU A 214 -13.07 -12.47 -3.48
C GLU A 214 -13.89 -13.01 -2.27
N PRO A 215 -13.29 -13.15 -1.07
CA PRO A 215 -13.98 -13.76 0.07
C PRO A 215 -14.86 -12.82 0.93
N ILE A 216 -14.70 -11.48 0.86
CA ILE A 216 -15.29 -10.54 1.86
C ILE A 216 -16.55 -9.78 1.36
N VAL A 217 -16.92 -9.91 0.09
CA VAL A 217 -18.02 -9.13 -0.52
C VAL A 217 -19.42 -9.47 0.04
N SER A 218 -19.60 -10.63 0.69
CA SER A 218 -20.92 -11.07 1.18
C SER A 218 -21.47 -10.21 2.33
N LEU A 219 -20.65 -9.86 3.33
CA LEU A 219 -21.11 -9.13 4.53
C LEU A 219 -21.38 -7.64 4.27
N ALA A 220 -20.61 -6.99 3.41
CA ALA A 220 -20.85 -5.61 3.02
C ALA A 220 -22.18 -5.45 2.24
N ASN A 221 -22.60 -6.48 1.50
CA ASN A 221 -23.88 -6.47 0.81
C ASN A 221 -25.09 -6.56 1.75
N GLU A 222 -24.95 -7.22 2.90
CA GLU A 222 -26.01 -7.30 3.91
C GLU A 222 -26.25 -5.96 4.63
N PHE A 223 -25.26 -5.06 4.64
CA PHE A 223 -25.44 -3.70 5.15
C PHE A 223 -26.50 -2.92 4.36
N LYS A 224 -26.59 -3.14 3.05
CA LYS A 224 -27.64 -2.55 2.20
C LYS A 224 -29.05 -2.99 2.61
N ALA A 225 -29.17 -4.16 3.24
CA ALA A 225 -30.42 -4.67 3.80
C ALA A 225 -30.67 -4.18 5.24
N GLY A 226 -29.86 -3.25 5.75
CA GLY A 226 -29.99 -2.68 7.10
C GLY A 226 -29.39 -3.54 8.21
N ARG A 227 -28.64 -4.60 7.86
CA ARG A 227 -27.99 -5.48 8.84
C ARG A 227 -26.53 -5.09 9.00
N MET A 228 -26.18 -4.55 10.17
CA MET A 228 -24.78 -4.49 10.59
C MET A 228 -24.29 -5.88 11.03
N PRO A 229 -23.00 -6.19 10.83
CA PRO A 229 -22.39 -7.39 11.41
C PRO A 229 -22.65 -7.48 12.92
N ARG A 230 -22.72 -8.70 13.45
CA ARG A 230 -22.76 -8.92 14.88
C ARG A 230 -21.34 -8.98 15.43
N ASP A 231 -21.19 -8.77 16.74
CA ASP A 231 -19.87 -8.73 17.38
C ASP A 231 -19.15 -10.10 17.24
N ASP A 232 -19.91 -11.21 17.23
CA ASP A 232 -19.38 -12.57 16.96
C ASP A 232 -18.90 -12.76 15.51
N GLU A 233 -19.44 -12.02 14.55
CA GLU A 233 -19.08 -12.14 13.12
C GLU A 233 -17.81 -11.38 12.78
N VAL A 234 -17.40 -10.42 13.63
CA VAL A 234 -16.25 -9.53 13.40
C VAL A 234 -15.20 -9.65 14.50
N VAL A 235 -15.33 -10.60 15.43
CA VAL A 235 -14.45 -10.75 16.59
C VAL A 235 -12.98 -10.99 16.18
N ASP A 236 -12.78 -11.67 15.06
CA ASP A 236 -11.46 -12.01 14.51
C ASP A 236 -11.00 -11.03 13.42
N TRP A 237 -11.75 -9.95 13.16
CA TRP A 237 -11.37 -8.96 12.16
C TRP A 237 -10.21 -8.10 12.68
N CYS A 238 -9.17 -7.97 11.86
CA CYS A 238 -8.14 -6.95 12.04
C CYS A 238 -8.41 -5.75 11.12
N GLY A 239 -7.50 -4.77 11.08
CA GLY A 239 -7.74 -3.53 10.34
C GLY A 239 -8.00 -3.77 8.85
N GLN A 240 -7.43 -4.81 8.25
CA GLN A 240 -7.60 -5.16 6.84
C GLN A 240 -9.03 -5.62 6.52
N GLU A 241 -9.63 -6.51 7.33
CA GLU A 241 -11.03 -6.93 7.11
C GLU A 241 -11.98 -5.74 7.31
N TRP A 242 -11.70 -4.87 8.29
CA TRP A 242 -12.46 -3.65 8.48
C TRP A 242 -12.31 -2.67 7.32
N GLU A 243 -11.11 -2.48 6.77
CA GLU A 243 -10.85 -1.61 5.60
C GLU A 243 -11.67 -2.11 4.42
N LEU A 244 -11.57 -3.41 4.12
CA LEU A 244 -12.32 -4.06 3.05
C LEU A 244 -13.83 -3.95 3.24
N TYR A 245 -14.32 -4.15 4.47
CA TYR A 245 -15.74 -4.01 4.77
C TYR A 245 -16.22 -2.58 4.47
N LEU A 246 -15.51 -1.56 4.96
CA LEU A 246 -15.86 -0.15 4.77
C LEU A 246 -15.79 0.27 3.29
N GLU A 247 -14.80 -0.19 2.55
CA GLU A 247 -14.64 0.08 1.12
C GLU A 247 -15.77 -0.53 0.27
N ASN A 248 -16.36 -1.63 0.74
CA ASN A 248 -17.46 -2.31 0.07
C ASN A 248 -18.86 -1.84 0.52
N LEU A 249 -18.95 -0.92 1.50
CA LEU A 249 -20.22 -0.29 1.87
C LEU A 249 -20.75 0.60 0.73
N PRO A 250 -22.06 0.94 0.72
CA PRO A 250 -22.58 1.96 -0.19
C PRO A 250 -21.77 3.26 -0.09
N LYS A 251 -21.49 3.90 -1.24
CA LYS A 251 -20.66 5.12 -1.31
C LYS A 251 -21.10 6.26 -0.39
N SER A 252 -22.38 6.27 0.00
CA SER A 252 -22.93 7.17 1.01
C SER A 252 -24.01 6.42 1.78
N ILE A 253 -24.04 6.62 3.09
CA ILE A 253 -25.04 6.07 4.02
C ILE A 253 -25.62 7.20 4.87
N GLU A 254 -26.58 6.93 5.76
CA GLU A 254 -27.06 7.98 6.67
C GLU A 254 -26.01 8.35 7.71
N ALA A 255 -25.91 9.63 8.08
CA ALA A 255 -24.98 10.10 9.10
C ALA A 255 -25.18 9.38 10.46
N SER A 256 -26.42 9.00 10.79
CA SER A 256 -26.75 8.20 11.97
C SER A 256 -26.10 6.81 11.96
N GLN A 257 -25.94 6.21 10.76
CA GLN A 257 -25.31 4.91 10.59
C GLN A 257 -23.79 4.99 10.75
N ILE A 258 -23.16 6.11 10.34
CA ILE A 258 -21.73 6.37 10.60
C ILE A 258 -21.47 6.42 12.10
N LEU A 259 -22.28 7.20 12.83
CA LEU A 259 -22.17 7.32 14.28
C LEU A 259 -22.38 5.99 14.98
N ALA A 260 -23.33 5.18 14.50
CA ALA A 260 -23.57 3.84 15.03
C ALA A 260 -22.42 2.86 14.76
N LEU A 261 -21.77 2.93 13.59
CA LEU A 261 -20.58 2.14 13.27
C LEU A 261 -19.43 2.46 14.22
N ASP A 262 -19.13 3.76 14.40
CA ASP A 262 -18.04 4.19 15.28
C ASP A 262 -18.32 3.87 16.75
N ALA A 263 -19.54 4.15 17.23
CA ALA A 263 -19.93 3.84 18.60
C ALA A 263 -19.82 2.35 18.93
N ARG A 264 -20.09 1.48 17.94
CA ARG A 264 -20.08 0.02 18.13
C ARG A 264 -18.69 -0.58 18.02
N TYR A 265 -17.90 -0.17 17.04
CA TYR A 265 -16.64 -0.85 16.70
C TYR A 265 -15.38 -0.05 17.07
N ARG A 266 -15.51 1.25 17.38
CA ARG A 266 -14.37 2.14 17.73
C ARG A 266 -13.23 2.03 16.73
N LEU A 267 -13.57 2.21 15.46
CA LEU A 267 -12.69 2.00 14.31
C LEU A 267 -11.42 2.86 14.46
N ASP A 268 -10.26 2.22 14.25
CA ASP A 268 -8.96 2.74 14.64
C ASP A 268 -8.23 3.50 13.49
N TYR A 269 -6.92 3.71 13.66
CA TYR A 269 -6.07 4.38 12.67
C TYR A 269 -5.81 3.60 11.38
N GLU A 270 -5.96 2.27 11.35
CA GLU A 270 -5.76 1.46 10.14
C GLU A 270 -6.86 1.69 9.13
N VAL A 271 -8.10 1.82 9.61
CA VAL A 271 -9.29 2.03 8.76
C VAL A 271 -9.79 3.46 8.72
N LYS A 272 -9.12 4.35 9.45
CA LYS A 272 -9.46 5.77 9.59
C LYS A 272 -9.74 6.45 8.25
N VAL A 273 -8.92 6.18 7.23
CA VAL A 273 -9.11 6.83 5.92
C VAL A 273 -10.40 6.37 5.25
N ALA A 274 -10.64 5.05 5.16
CA ALA A 274 -11.86 4.50 4.59
C ALA A 274 -13.11 4.99 5.35
N PHE A 275 -13.04 5.02 6.69
CA PHE A 275 -14.11 5.52 7.54
C PHE A 275 -14.37 7.02 7.32
N LEU A 276 -13.33 7.87 7.37
CA LEU A 276 -13.47 9.31 7.16
C LEU A 276 -13.95 9.65 5.74
N GLN A 277 -13.50 8.89 4.74
CA GLN A 277 -13.99 9.01 3.36
C GLN A 277 -15.50 8.74 3.28
N LEU A 278 -15.97 7.68 3.96
CA LEU A 278 -17.40 7.36 4.05
C LEU A 278 -18.17 8.42 4.84
N ALA A 279 -17.61 8.96 5.92
CA ALA A 279 -18.20 10.02 6.73
C ALA A 279 -18.40 11.32 5.92
N ILE A 280 -17.38 11.72 5.15
CA ILE A 280 -17.47 12.87 4.21
C ILE A 280 -18.56 12.61 3.16
N SER A 281 -18.54 11.43 2.55
CA SER A 281 -19.51 11.08 1.49
C SER A 281 -20.95 11.02 2.01
N SER A 282 -21.11 10.69 3.30
CA SER A 282 -22.38 10.65 4.04
C SER A 282 -22.74 11.99 4.72
N ARG A 283 -21.94 13.05 4.52
CA ARG A 283 -22.12 14.39 5.11
C ARG A 283 -22.24 14.38 6.65
N CYS A 284 -21.54 13.45 7.30
CA CYS A 284 -21.50 13.36 8.76
C CYS A 284 -20.51 14.40 9.31
N ARG A 285 -21.01 15.59 9.67
CA ARG A 285 -20.20 16.76 10.06
C ARG A 285 -19.41 16.56 11.36
N ASP A 286 -19.84 15.64 12.22
CA ASP A 286 -19.17 15.35 13.49
C ASP A 286 -17.70 14.93 13.29
N TYR A 287 -17.37 14.35 12.14
CA TYR A 287 -16.00 13.92 11.81
C TYR A 287 -15.18 14.95 11.04
N TYR A 288 -15.72 16.12 10.67
CA TYR A 288 -14.95 17.09 9.85
C TYR A 288 -13.73 17.65 10.61
N GLY A 289 -13.82 17.76 11.95
CA GLY A 289 -12.65 18.10 12.77
C GLY A 289 -11.53 17.06 12.65
N GLU A 290 -11.89 15.77 12.64
CA GLU A 290 -10.92 14.67 12.48
C GLU A 290 -10.37 14.58 11.05
N VAL A 291 -11.18 14.90 10.03
CA VAL A 291 -10.73 15.06 8.64
C VAL A 291 -9.70 16.17 8.54
N GLU A 292 -9.97 17.35 9.08
CA GLU A 292 -9.05 18.49 9.07
C GLU A 292 -7.74 18.17 9.78
N LYS A 293 -7.83 17.56 10.97
CA LYS A 293 -6.66 17.12 11.73
C LYS A 293 -5.82 16.14 10.92
N THR A 294 -6.44 15.11 10.35
CA THR A 294 -5.75 14.08 9.56
C THR A 294 -5.05 14.67 8.34
N LEU A 295 -5.73 15.55 7.59
CA LEU A 295 -5.15 16.23 6.44
C LEU A 295 -3.95 17.10 6.87
N LYS A 296 -3.99 17.78 8.01
CA LYS A 296 -2.88 18.65 8.46
C LYS A 296 -1.69 17.90 9.07
N GLU A 297 -1.89 16.69 9.59
CA GLU A 297 -0.84 15.94 10.31
C GLU A 297 0.00 15.03 9.40
N VAL A 298 -0.52 14.60 8.25
CA VAL A 298 0.08 13.53 7.44
C VAL A 298 0.16 13.93 5.96
N GLY A 299 1.31 13.70 5.33
CA GLY A 299 1.55 13.96 3.90
C GLY A 299 1.29 12.76 2.96
N ARG A 300 0.94 11.59 3.51
CA ARG A 300 0.79 10.34 2.76
C ARG A 300 -0.37 10.38 1.77
N MET A 301 -0.11 10.08 0.49
CA MET A 301 -1.10 10.14 -0.58
C MET A 301 -2.25 9.13 -0.42
N LYS A 302 -2.01 7.95 0.19
CA LYS A 302 -3.07 7.00 0.56
C LYS A 302 -4.14 7.66 1.45
N TYR A 303 -3.81 8.75 2.15
CA TYR A 303 -4.71 9.48 3.06
C TYR A 303 -5.28 10.72 2.35
N LEU A 304 -4.39 11.56 1.80
CA LEU A 304 -4.77 12.83 1.20
C LEU A 304 -5.70 12.66 -0.01
N ARG A 305 -5.35 11.77 -0.95
CA ARG A 305 -6.07 11.57 -2.21
C ARG A 305 -7.54 11.18 -2.00
N PRO A 306 -7.90 10.14 -1.23
CA PRO A 306 -9.30 9.78 -1.02
C PRO A 306 -10.09 10.85 -0.27
N LEU A 307 -9.51 11.47 0.77
CA LEU A 307 -10.21 12.48 1.57
C LEU A 307 -10.50 13.75 0.78
N TYR A 308 -9.49 14.30 0.06
CA TYR A 308 -9.73 15.46 -0.80
C TYR A 308 -10.71 15.14 -1.94
N LYS A 309 -10.59 13.97 -2.59
CA LYS A 309 -11.58 13.53 -3.60
C LYS A 309 -12.99 13.48 -3.01
N ALA A 310 -13.17 12.87 -1.84
CA ALA A 310 -14.47 12.78 -1.19
C ALA A 310 -15.05 14.15 -0.85
N LEU A 311 -14.22 15.13 -0.46
CA LEU A 311 -14.69 16.49 -0.18
C LEU A 311 -15.19 17.21 -1.44
N VAL A 312 -14.53 17.03 -2.59
CA VAL A 312 -14.82 17.82 -3.79
C VAL A 312 -15.72 17.13 -4.82
N GLN A 313 -15.83 15.80 -4.79
CA GLN A 313 -16.63 15.03 -5.76
C GLN A 313 -18.12 14.93 -5.34
N GLY A 314 -19.03 15.30 -6.25
CA GLY A 314 -20.49 15.17 -6.11
C GLY A 314 -21.25 16.50 -6.17
N ALA A 315 -22.54 16.46 -6.51
CA ALA A 315 -23.38 17.65 -6.58
C ALA A 315 -23.76 18.18 -5.19
N GLY A 316 -23.81 19.52 -5.04
CA GLY A 316 -24.25 20.21 -3.81
C GLY A 316 -23.30 20.07 -2.62
N LYS A 317 -21.98 20.15 -2.87
CA LYS A 317 -20.89 20.08 -1.89
C LYS A 317 -20.10 21.40 -1.75
N ASP A 318 -20.78 22.54 -1.91
CA ASP A 318 -20.09 23.84 -1.96
C ASP A 318 -19.40 24.18 -0.63
N GLU A 319 -19.99 23.81 0.50
CA GLU A 319 -19.38 23.97 1.83
C GLU A 319 -18.15 23.07 2.00
N GLU A 320 -18.22 21.80 1.59
CA GLU A 320 -17.10 20.86 1.62
C GLU A 320 -15.94 21.29 0.71
N LYS A 321 -16.27 21.87 -0.46
CA LYS A 321 -15.28 22.45 -1.37
C LYS A 321 -14.56 23.63 -0.74
N VAL A 322 -15.28 24.54 -0.07
CA VAL A 322 -14.68 25.66 0.68
C VAL A 322 -13.80 25.15 1.82
N PHE A 323 -14.29 24.15 2.56
CA PHE A 323 -13.53 23.49 3.62
C PHE A 323 -12.23 22.86 3.08
N ALA A 324 -12.30 22.10 1.98
CA ALA A 324 -11.14 21.48 1.35
C ALA A 324 -10.09 22.51 0.92
N LYS A 325 -10.51 23.62 0.29
CA LYS A 325 -9.62 24.73 -0.10
C LYS A 325 -8.91 25.35 1.09
N ARG A 326 -9.66 25.63 2.17
CA ARG A 326 -9.09 26.21 3.40
C ARG A 326 -8.05 25.26 4.01
N VAL A 327 -8.43 24.01 4.23
CA VAL A 327 -7.54 23.02 4.85
C VAL A 327 -6.29 22.80 3.99
N PHE A 328 -6.43 22.71 2.67
CA PHE A 328 -5.27 22.62 1.77
C PHE A 328 -4.37 23.84 1.86
N ALA A 329 -4.91 25.06 1.79
CA ALA A 329 -4.11 26.28 1.89
C ALA A 329 -3.30 26.36 3.20
N GLU A 330 -3.86 25.85 4.30
CA GLU A 330 -3.18 25.82 5.60
C GLU A 330 -2.13 24.71 5.71
N ALA A 331 -2.33 23.55 5.06
CA ALA A 331 -1.44 22.39 5.14
C ALA A 331 -0.39 22.30 4.00
N ARG A 332 -0.61 23.00 2.88
CA ARG A 332 0.12 22.84 1.62
C ARG A 332 1.63 22.86 1.79
N GLU A 333 2.15 23.86 2.52
CA GLU A 333 3.59 24.06 2.72
C GLU A 333 4.26 22.94 3.54
N CYS A 334 3.47 22.13 4.26
CA CYS A 334 3.94 20.97 5.02
C CYS A 334 3.89 19.67 4.20
N TYR A 335 3.21 19.66 3.05
CA TYR A 335 3.16 18.49 2.17
C TYR A 335 4.39 18.40 1.28
N HIS A 336 4.77 17.16 0.94
CA HIS A 336 5.72 16.91 -0.14
C HIS A 336 5.23 17.50 -1.48
N PRO A 337 6.09 18.04 -2.35
CA PRO A 337 5.67 18.62 -3.63
C PRO A 337 4.81 17.70 -4.51
N ILE A 338 5.12 16.41 -4.54
CA ILE A 338 4.30 15.37 -5.19
C ILE A 338 2.85 15.37 -4.65
N ALA A 339 2.71 15.32 -3.31
CA ALA A 339 1.40 15.34 -2.67
C ALA A 339 0.65 16.66 -2.95
N GLN A 340 1.35 17.80 -3.01
CA GLN A 340 0.75 19.08 -3.42
C GLN A 340 0.18 18.98 -4.84
N GLY A 341 0.97 18.49 -5.80
CA GLY A 341 0.55 18.34 -7.21
C GLY A 341 -0.67 17.43 -7.36
N VAL A 342 -0.73 16.32 -6.63
CA VAL A 342 -1.88 15.41 -6.64
C VAL A 342 -3.15 16.10 -6.12
N VAL A 343 -3.07 16.85 -5.02
CA VAL A 343 -4.23 17.58 -4.48
C VAL A 343 -4.67 18.71 -5.41
N GLU A 344 -3.72 19.43 -5.99
CA GLU A 344 -3.98 20.48 -7.00
C GLU A 344 -4.66 19.89 -8.25
N SER A 345 -4.26 18.70 -8.70
CA SER A 345 -4.89 17.94 -9.80
C SER A 345 -6.32 17.49 -9.45
N ILE A 346 -6.59 17.11 -8.20
CA ILE A 346 -7.96 16.81 -7.74
C ILE A 346 -8.83 18.07 -7.80
N PHE A 347 -8.29 19.21 -7.36
CA PHE A 347 -9.02 20.47 -7.35
C PHE A 347 -9.34 20.97 -8.76
N SER A 348 -8.38 20.90 -9.68
CA SER A 348 -8.60 21.33 -11.07
C SER A 348 -9.69 20.52 -11.78
N LYS A 349 -9.86 19.23 -11.43
CA LYS A 349 -10.86 18.34 -12.03
C LYS A 349 -12.28 18.51 -11.48
N HIS A 350 -12.45 19.02 -10.25
CA HIS A 350 -13.72 18.90 -9.53
C HIS A 350 -14.25 20.20 -8.91
N MET A 351 -13.44 21.26 -8.82
CA MET A 351 -13.83 22.47 -8.11
C MET A 351 -14.58 23.47 -8.94
#